data_AF-A0A2E3W2U7-F1
#
_entry.id   AF-A0A2E3W2U7-F1
#
_cell.length_a   1.000
_cell.length_b   1.000
_cell.length_c   1.000
_cell.angle_alpha   90.00
_cell.angle_beta   90.00
_cell.angle_gamma   90.00
#
_symmetry.space_group_name_H-M   'P 1'
#
loop_
_entity.id
_entity.type
_entity.pdbx_description
1 polymer ?
#
loop_
_entity_poly.entity_id
_entity_poly.type
_entity_poly.pdbx_seq_one_letter_code
_entity_poly.pdbx_strand_id
1 'polypeptide(L)'
;MLVVVSPAKKLDFQTPTDLTEYESPLFLDKSKELVKELKKKTSSDLQKLMGISETLADLNVKRFKSFKTPFTSSNAKQAGLAFQGDTYQGLEFHTFNKSQRTYAQKHLRILSGLYGVLRPLDLMQAYRLEMGTKFGIKGQKDLYQFWKDTITEKLNEDLKGKKALVNCASNEYFKSVDTKSLNAPVITPVFKEEKNGKLKIISFNAKRARGMMAKFIVENKIKDPEGIKAFSEDNYKFDPKLSDEHTFTFTR
;
A
#
# COMPACT_ATOMS: atom_id res chain seq x y z
N MET A 1 12.50 -6.52 -9.86
CA MET A 1 12.21 -5.54 -8.79
C MET A 1 10.83 -5.76 -8.19
N LEU A 2 10.63 -5.50 -6.90
CA LEU A 2 9.31 -5.48 -6.23
C LEU A 2 9.06 -4.05 -5.75
N VAL A 3 7.88 -3.47 -5.96
CA VAL A 3 7.52 -2.16 -5.42
C VAL A 3 6.44 -2.32 -4.35
N VAL A 4 6.58 -1.59 -3.24
CA VAL A 4 5.58 -1.51 -2.18
C VAL A 4 4.99 -0.11 -2.11
N VAL A 5 3.68 0.00 -1.93
CA VAL A 5 2.96 1.26 -1.73
C VAL A 5 2.11 1.22 -0.47
N SER A 6 1.73 2.39 0.04
CA SER A 6 0.75 2.50 1.12
C SER A 6 -0.68 2.24 0.61
N PRO A 7 -1.60 1.81 1.49
CA PRO A 7 -3.02 1.82 1.20
C PRO A 7 -3.55 3.26 1.27
N ALA A 8 -4.84 3.44 0.96
CA ALA A 8 -5.52 4.71 1.14
C ALA A 8 -6.69 4.61 2.12
N LYS A 9 -7.02 5.74 2.76
CA LYS A 9 -8.12 5.82 3.73
C LYS A 9 -9.50 5.89 3.05
N LYS A 10 -9.56 6.56 1.89
CA LYS A 10 -10.77 6.62 1.06
C LYS A 10 -10.82 5.37 0.18
N LEU A 11 -12.01 4.82 0.03
CA LEU A 11 -12.27 3.61 -0.72
C LEU A 11 -13.43 3.83 -1.68
N ASP A 12 -13.39 3.13 -2.82
CA ASP A 12 -14.43 3.16 -3.84
C ASP A 12 -14.88 1.76 -4.24
N PHE A 13 -16.07 1.44 -3.74
CA PHE A 13 -16.80 0.21 -4.04
C PHE A 13 -18.02 0.48 -4.94
N GLN A 14 -18.19 1.71 -5.42
CA GLN A 14 -19.36 2.14 -6.19
C GLN A 14 -19.09 2.19 -7.68
N THR A 15 -17.88 2.60 -8.08
CA THR A 15 -17.51 2.61 -9.51
C THR A 15 -17.50 1.18 -10.05
N PRO A 16 -18.33 0.86 -11.06
CA PRO A 16 -18.38 -0.46 -11.66
C PRO A 16 -17.09 -0.77 -12.41
N THR A 17 -16.82 -2.05 -12.64
CA THR A 17 -15.66 -2.51 -13.41
C THR A 17 -15.98 -3.80 -14.13
N ASP A 18 -15.52 -3.91 -15.37
CA ASP A 18 -15.60 -5.16 -16.15
C ASP A 18 -14.46 -6.13 -15.82
N LEU A 19 -13.58 -5.77 -14.87
CA LEU A 19 -12.47 -6.61 -14.45
C LEU A 19 -12.97 -7.80 -13.61
N THR A 20 -13.03 -8.96 -14.23
CA THR A 20 -13.43 -10.23 -13.60
C THR A 20 -12.26 -10.96 -12.93
N GLU A 21 -11.03 -10.60 -13.27
CA GLU A 21 -9.80 -11.19 -12.74
C GLU A 21 -9.62 -10.77 -11.28
N TYR A 22 -9.59 -11.71 -10.34
CA TYR A 22 -9.30 -11.45 -8.94
C TYR A 22 -8.67 -12.66 -8.22
N GLU A 23 -8.09 -12.41 -7.06
CA GLU A 23 -7.60 -13.43 -6.14
C GLU A 23 -8.07 -13.16 -4.70
N SER A 24 -7.89 -14.14 -3.81
CA SER A 24 -8.15 -13.95 -2.38
C SER A 24 -6.93 -13.31 -1.68
N PRO A 25 -7.12 -12.50 -0.62
CA PRO A 25 -6.02 -12.01 0.19
C PRO A 25 -5.17 -13.14 0.76
N LEU A 26 -3.85 -12.95 0.73
CA LEU A 26 -2.86 -13.92 1.19
C LEU A 26 -3.03 -14.31 2.67
N PHE A 27 -3.44 -13.36 3.52
CA PHE A 27 -3.49 -13.52 4.98
C PHE A 27 -4.90 -13.36 5.56
N LEU A 28 -5.91 -13.80 4.81
CA LEU A 28 -7.32 -13.60 5.19
C LEU A 28 -7.65 -14.17 6.58
N ASP A 29 -7.03 -15.27 7.00
CA ASP A 29 -7.26 -15.83 8.33
C ASP A 29 -6.71 -14.94 9.46
N LYS A 30 -5.52 -14.36 9.30
CA LYS A 30 -5.01 -13.33 10.23
C LYS A 30 -5.90 -12.08 10.23
N SER A 31 -6.40 -11.67 9.06
CA SER A 31 -7.35 -10.55 8.98
C SER A 31 -8.64 -10.84 9.76
N LYS A 32 -9.18 -12.07 9.69
CA LYS A 32 -10.38 -12.47 10.45
C LYS A 32 -10.16 -12.34 11.96
N GLU A 33 -8.94 -12.59 12.47
CA GLU A 33 -8.62 -12.39 13.88
C GLU A 33 -8.75 -10.92 14.30
N LEU A 34 -8.20 -10.01 13.51
CA LEU A 34 -8.35 -8.57 13.73
C LEU A 34 -9.82 -8.15 13.66
N VAL A 35 -10.54 -8.58 12.62
CA VAL A 35 -11.96 -8.26 12.43
C VAL A 35 -12.81 -8.78 13.59
N LYS A 36 -12.53 -9.98 14.10
CA LYS A 36 -13.28 -10.58 15.22
C LYS A 36 -13.26 -9.67 16.45
N GLU A 37 -12.11 -9.08 16.76
CA GLU A 37 -11.98 -8.16 17.90
C GLU A 37 -12.51 -6.76 17.57
N LEU A 38 -12.34 -6.27 16.34
CA LEU A 38 -12.88 -4.98 15.89
C LEU A 38 -14.43 -4.98 15.82
N LYS A 39 -15.07 -6.12 15.52
CA LYS A 39 -16.53 -6.30 15.54
C LYS A 39 -17.16 -6.03 16.90
N LYS A 40 -16.39 -6.19 17.99
CA LYS A 40 -16.86 -5.97 19.37
C LYS A 40 -16.79 -4.50 19.79
N LYS A 41 -16.11 -3.65 19.02
CA LYS A 41 -15.90 -2.24 19.35
C LYS A 41 -17.15 -1.41 19.07
N THR A 42 -17.49 -0.53 19.99
CA THR A 42 -18.51 0.49 19.80
C THR A 42 -17.98 1.63 18.93
N SER A 43 -18.86 2.53 18.50
CA SER A 43 -18.45 3.75 17.79
C SER A 43 -17.47 4.59 18.62
N SER A 44 -17.77 4.80 19.90
CA SER A 44 -16.89 5.54 20.82
C SER A 44 -15.50 4.88 20.95
N ASP A 45 -15.45 3.54 21.01
CA ASP A 45 -14.17 2.83 21.04
C ASP A 45 -13.36 3.06 19.76
N LEU A 46 -13.99 3.01 18.59
CA LEU A 46 -13.30 3.22 17.31
C LEU A 46 -12.86 4.68 17.12
N GLN A 47 -13.65 5.66 17.59
CA GLN A 47 -13.23 7.06 17.59
C GLN A 47 -11.92 7.24 18.37
N LYS A 48 -11.87 6.73 19.61
CA LYS A 48 -10.68 6.79 20.47
C LYS A 48 -9.50 6.02 19.87
N LEU A 49 -9.74 4.81 19.36
CA LEU A 49 -8.69 3.94 18.83
C LEU A 49 -8.07 4.49 17.54
N MET A 50 -8.88 5.05 16.65
CA MET A 50 -8.45 5.44 15.29
C MET A 50 -8.26 6.95 15.12
N GLY A 51 -8.64 7.77 16.10
CA GLY A 51 -8.58 9.23 16.01
C GLY A 51 -9.47 9.77 14.88
N ILE A 52 -10.71 9.29 14.80
CA ILE A 52 -11.67 9.64 13.74
C ILE A 52 -12.95 10.23 14.31
N SER A 53 -13.70 10.94 13.47
CA SER A 53 -15.03 11.45 13.84
C SER A 53 -16.03 10.32 14.10
N GLU A 54 -17.08 10.62 14.85
CA GLU A 54 -18.20 9.70 15.11
C GLU A 54 -18.81 9.14 13.83
N THR A 55 -19.10 9.98 12.83
CA THR A 55 -19.65 9.52 11.54
C THR A 55 -18.75 8.47 10.87
N LEU A 56 -17.43 8.66 10.93
CA LEU A 56 -16.48 7.70 10.37
C LEU A 56 -16.37 6.45 11.24
N ALA A 57 -16.47 6.56 12.56
CA ALA A 57 -16.48 5.43 13.46
C ALA A 57 -17.72 4.55 13.26
N ASP A 58 -18.92 5.13 13.17
CA ASP A 58 -20.16 4.41 12.88
C ASP A 58 -20.10 3.67 11.56
N LEU A 59 -19.56 4.32 10.52
CA LEU A 59 -19.31 3.67 9.23
C LEU A 59 -18.40 2.45 9.38
N ASN A 60 -17.33 2.55 10.17
CA ASN A 60 -16.40 1.44 10.35
C ASN A 60 -16.94 0.34 11.27
N VAL A 61 -17.77 0.65 12.27
CA VAL A 61 -18.55 -0.36 13.01
C VAL A 61 -19.40 -1.17 12.03
N LYS A 62 -20.13 -0.49 11.13
CA LYS A 62 -20.96 -1.17 10.10
C LYS A 62 -20.09 -2.04 9.20
N ARG A 63 -18.97 -1.52 8.69
CA ARG A 63 -18.02 -2.27 7.84
C ARG A 63 -17.47 -3.52 8.52
N PHE A 64 -17.03 -3.40 9.78
CA PHE A 64 -16.53 -4.57 10.51
C PHE A 64 -17.64 -5.57 10.76
N LYS A 65 -18.84 -5.15 11.17
CA LYS A 65 -19.99 -6.05 11.36
C LYS A 65 -20.39 -6.76 10.07
N SER A 66 -20.39 -6.05 8.94
CA SER A 66 -20.73 -6.60 7.62
C SER A 66 -19.64 -7.47 7.01
N PHE A 67 -18.43 -7.47 7.58
CA PHE A 67 -17.31 -8.24 7.06
C PHE A 67 -17.66 -9.73 7.04
N LYS A 68 -17.64 -10.31 5.84
CA LYS A 68 -18.04 -11.71 5.60
C LYS A 68 -17.18 -12.37 4.55
N THR A 69 -16.92 -13.66 4.71
CA THR A 69 -16.25 -14.52 3.74
C THR A 69 -17.25 -15.58 3.24
N PRO A 70 -17.12 -16.11 2.01
CA PRO A 70 -16.07 -15.86 1.03
C PRO A 70 -16.16 -14.46 0.37
N PHE A 71 -15.02 -13.97 -0.12
CA PHE A 71 -14.97 -12.75 -0.90
C PHE A 71 -15.37 -13.03 -2.34
N THR A 72 -16.26 -12.19 -2.87
CA THR A 72 -16.79 -12.27 -4.23
C THR A 72 -16.88 -10.86 -4.80
N SER A 73 -17.02 -10.73 -6.11
CA SER A 73 -17.26 -9.42 -6.76
C SER A 73 -18.50 -8.68 -6.24
N SER A 74 -19.45 -9.39 -5.63
CA SER A 74 -20.66 -8.78 -5.03
C SER A 74 -20.44 -8.19 -3.64
N ASN A 75 -19.35 -8.53 -2.95
CA ASN A 75 -19.10 -8.04 -1.58
C ASN A 75 -17.70 -7.44 -1.36
N ALA A 76 -16.81 -7.58 -2.33
CA ALA A 76 -15.42 -7.14 -2.29
C ALA A 76 -14.98 -6.62 -3.67
N LYS A 77 -13.88 -5.86 -3.69
CA LYS A 77 -13.31 -5.29 -4.92
C LYS A 77 -11.79 -5.42 -4.89
N GLN A 78 -11.17 -5.55 -6.06
CA GLN A 78 -9.72 -5.66 -6.20
C GLN A 78 -9.02 -4.45 -5.56
N ALA A 79 -7.99 -4.68 -4.76
CA ALA A 79 -7.30 -3.63 -4.01
C ALA A 79 -6.80 -2.47 -4.89
N GLY A 80 -6.29 -2.77 -6.09
CA GLY A 80 -5.83 -1.78 -7.05
C GLY A 80 -6.94 -0.83 -7.55
N LEU A 81 -8.20 -1.27 -7.51
CA LEU A 81 -9.38 -0.47 -7.90
C LEU A 81 -10.14 0.10 -6.69
N ALA A 82 -10.02 -0.51 -5.52
CA ALA A 82 -10.80 -0.15 -4.33
C ALA A 82 -10.20 1.04 -3.58
N PHE A 83 -8.87 1.18 -3.53
CA PHE A 83 -8.24 2.28 -2.83
C PHE A 83 -8.31 3.59 -3.64
N GLN A 84 -8.69 4.68 -2.97
CA GLN A 84 -8.70 6.03 -3.55
C GLN A 84 -7.89 7.01 -2.70
N GLY A 85 -7.05 7.80 -3.34
CA GLY A 85 -6.23 8.85 -2.72
C GLY A 85 -5.05 9.20 -3.62
N ASP A 86 -4.21 10.14 -3.20
CA ASP A 86 -3.14 10.71 -4.05
C ASP A 86 -2.25 9.62 -4.69
N THR A 87 -1.82 8.61 -3.92
CA THR A 87 -1.03 7.48 -4.44
C THR A 87 -1.78 6.69 -5.52
N TYR A 88 -3.10 6.53 -5.41
CA TYR A 88 -3.90 5.79 -6.38
C TYR A 88 -4.31 6.66 -7.59
N GLN A 89 -4.35 7.99 -7.42
CA GLN A 89 -4.41 8.94 -8.53
C GLN A 89 -3.12 8.98 -9.35
N GLY A 90 -1.97 8.65 -8.75
CA GLY A 90 -0.71 8.47 -9.47
C GLY A 90 -0.56 7.07 -10.08
N LEU A 91 -1.04 6.03 -9.39
CA LEU A 91 -0.94 4.64 -9.85
C LEU A 91 -1.89 4.33 -11.01
N GLU A 92 -3.11 4.88 -10.96
CA GLU A 92 -4.14 4.77 -12.01
C GLU A 92 -4.36 3.33 -12.51
N PHE A 93 -4.47 2.37 -11.59
CA PHE A 93 -4.53 0.93 -11.93
C PHE A 93 -5.65 0.56 -12.92
N HIS A 94 -6.74 1.33 -12.96
CA HIS A 94 -7.85 1.13 -13.91
C HIS A 94 -7.42 1.30 -15.38
N THR A 95 -6.32 2.00 -15.64
CA THR A 95 -5.76 2.19 -16.99
C THR A 95 -4.89 1.01 -17.45
N PHE A 96 -4.54 0.09 -16.54
CA PHE A 96 -3.62 -1.00 -16.87
C PHE A 96 -4.29 -2.03 -17.77
N ASN A 97 -3.63 -2.36 -18.88
CA ASN A 97 -4.00 -3.50 -19.72
C ASN A 97 -3.69 -4.84 -19.03
N LYS A 98 -4.15 -5.96 -19.62
CA LYS A 98 -4.00 -7.30 -19.04
C LYS A 98 -2.55 -7.69 -18.74
N SER A 99 -1.61 -7.36 -19.63
CA SER A 99 -0.18 -7.61 -19.43
C SER A 99 0.37 -6.81 -18.25
N GLN A 100 0.01 -5.54 -18.15
CA GLN A 100 0.41 -4.66 -17.04
C GLN A 100 -0.19 -5.14 -15.71
N ARG A 101 -1.47 -5.54 -15.67
CA ARG A 101 -2.09 -6.12 -14.46
C ARG A 101 -1.41 -7.41 -14.03
N THR A 102 -1.09 -8.30 -14.97
CA THR A 102 -0.34 -9.53 -14.70
C THR A 102 1.04 -9.25 -14.13
N TYR A 103 1.74 -8.23 -14.66
CA TYR A 103 3.02 -7.80 -14.14
C TYR A 103 2.88 -7.18 -12.74
N ALA A 104 1.93 -6.26 -12.55
CA ALA A 104 1.63 -5.64 -11.26
C ALA A 104 1.32 -6.69 -10.19
N GLN A 105 0.55 -7.73 -10.52
CA GLN A 105 0.23 -8.82 -9.59
C GLN A 105 1.48 -9.53 -9.04
N LYS A 106 2.58 -9.56 -9.81
CA LYS A 106 3.87 -10.17 -9.41
C LYS A 106 4.89 -9.18 -8.84
N HIS A 107 4.71 -7.89 -9.10
CA HIS A 107 5.73 -6.86 -8.89
C HIS A 107 5.29 -5.68 -8.01
N LEU A 108 4.00 -5.56 -7.67
CA LEU A 108 3.45 -4.52 -6.81
C LEU A 108 2.79 -5.15 -5.58
N ARG A 109 3.03 -4.56 -4.41
CA ARG A 109 2.37 -4.90 -3.14
C ARG A 109 1.83 -3.64 -2.47
N ILE A 110 0.67 -3.78 -1.84
CA ILE A 110 0.04 -2.73 -1.04
C ILE A 110 0.11 -3.20 0.41
N LEU A 111 0.87 -2.49 1.25
CA LEU A 111 0.90 -2.78 2.68
C LEU A 111 -0.46 -2.42 3.30
N SER A 112 -0.89 -3.16 4.33
CA SER A 112 -2.23 -2.98 4.89
C SER A 112 -2.25 -3.32 6.38
N GLY A 113 -2.84 -2.45 7.21
CA GLY A 113 -3.02 -2.74 8.63
C GLY A 113 -3.99 -3.91 8.89
N LEU A 114 -4.94 -4.16 7.98
CA LEU A 114 -5.90 -5.25 8.12
C LEU A 114 -5.50 -6.53 7.38
N TYR A 115 -4.92 -6.40 6.19
CA TYR A 115 -4.61 -7.53 5.31
C TYR A 115 -3.12 -7.89 5.29
N GLY A 116 -2.27 -7.16 6.01
CA GLY A 116 -0.82 -7.32 5.99
C GLY A 116 -0.22 -6.85 4.67
N VAL A 117 -0.36 -7.69 3.64
CA VAL A 117 0.06 -7.42 2.26
C VAL A 117 -1.04 -7.80 1.30
N LEU A 118 -1.42 -6.88 0.41
CA LEU A 118 -2.32 -7.12 -0.71
C LEU A 118 -1.57 -7.06 -2.04
N ARG A 119 -1.99 -7.87 -2.99
CA ARG A 119 -1.67 -7.73 -4.41
C ARG A 119 -2.76 -6.90 -5.10
N PRO A 120 -2.48 -6.25 -6.24
CA PRO A 120 -3.46 -5.40 -6.93
C PRO A 120 -4.79 -6.08 -7.23
N LEU A 121 -4.80 -7.37 -7.57
CA LEU A 121 -6.01 -8.14 -7.88
C LEU A 121 -6.63 -8.86 -6.68
N ASP A 122 -6.04 -8.76 -5.48
CA ASP A 122 -6.65 -9.34 -4.29
C ASP A 122 -7.96 -8.61 -3.97
N LEU A 123 -9.05 -9.36 -3.79
CA LEU A 123 -10.31 -8.80 -3.32
C LEU A 123 -10.16 -8.32 -1.88
N MET A 124 -10.68 -7.14 -1.58
CA MET A 124 -10.79 -6.63 -0.23
C MET A 124 -12.20 -6.09 0.03
N GLN A 125 -12.67 -6.23 1.26
CA GLN A 125 -13.83 -5.50 1.76
C GLN A 125 -13.42 -4.18 2.39
N ALA A 126 -14.35 -3.23 2.41
CA ALA A 126 -14.12 -1.91 2.95
C ALA A 126 -13.78 -1.96 4.44
N TYR A 127 -12.77 -1.21 4.86
CA TYR A 127 -12.32 -1.14 6.25
C TYR A 127 -11.64 0.19 6.53
N ARG A 128 -11.32 0.44 7.80
CA ARG A 128 -10.33 1.43 8.21
C ARG A 128 -9.51 0.86 9.36
N LEU A 129 -8.23 0.65 9.11
CA LEU A 129 -7.27 0.20 10.11
C LEU A 129 -5.87 0.57 9.60
N GLU A 130 -5.43 1.77 9.98
CA GLU A 130 -4.09 2.25 9.68
C GLU A 130 -3.02 1.41 10.40
N MET A 131 -1.85 1.20 9.78
CA MET A 131 -0.79 0.37 10.37
C MET A 131 -0.28 0.94 11.70
N GLY A 132 -0.32 2.27 11.86
CA GLY A 132 0.05 2.94 13.10
C GLY A 132 -0.97 2.83 14.23
N THR A 133 -2.14 2.23 14.03
CA THR A 133 -3.15 2.09 15.08
C THR A 133 -2.61 1.22 16.22
N LYS A 134 -2.72 1.72 17.46
CA LYS A 134 -2.32 0.98 18.68
C LYS A 134 -3.35 -0.07 19.06
N PHE A 135 -3.45 -1.09 18.23
CA PHE A 135 -4.37 -2.21 18.40
C PHE A 135 -3.59 -3.47 18.77
N GLY A 136 -3.60 -3.81 20.06
CA GLY A 136 -2.99 -5.04 20.56
C GLY A 136 -3.92 -6.24 20.39
N ILE A 137 -3.37 -7.38 20.00
CA ILE A 137 -4.10 -8.64 19.79
C ILE A 137 -3.17 -9.83 20.03
N LYS A 138 -3.69 -10.91 20.65
CA LYS A 138 -2.95 -12.17 20.89
C LYS A 138 -1.55 -11.97 21.50
N GLY A 139 -1.46 -11.12 22.52
CA GLY A 139 -0.19 -10.82 23.20
C GLY A 139 0.74 -9.86 22.46
N GLN A 140 0.40 -9.44 21.24
CA GLN A 140 1.12 -8.39 20.51
C GLN A 140 0.58 -7.02 20.91
N LYS A 141 1.47 -6.03 21.07
CA LYS A 141 1.09 -4.70 21.59
C LYS A 141 0.42 -3.81 20.55
N ASP A 142 0.73 -4.03 19.28
CA ASP A 142 0.30 -3.21 18.15
C ASP A 142 0.34 -4.03 16.84
N LEU A 143 -0.14 -3.40 15.76
CA LEU A 143 -0.18 -4.00 14.43
C LEU A 143 1.22 -4.22 13.84
N TYR A 144 2.23 -3.44 14.25
CA TYR A 144 3.59 -3.67 13.80
C TYR A 144 4.08 -5.03 14.27
N GLN A 145 3.96 -5.32 15.56
CA GLN A 145 4.36 -6.62 16.10
C GLN A 145 3.53 -7.77 15.54
N PHE A 146 2.22 -7.58 15.37
CA PHE A 146 1.35 -8.62 14.80
C PHE A 146 1.73 -9.02 13.36
N TRP A 147 2.18 -8.04 12.56
CA TRP A 147 2.44 -8.25 11.14
C TRP A 147 3.91 -8.42 10.75
N LYS A 148 4.87 -7.97 11.59
CA LYS A 148 6.27 -7.77 11.17
C LYS A 148 6.87 -8.96 10.44
N ASP A 149 6.80 -10.13 11.07
CA ASP A 149 7.43 -11.34 10.56
C ASP A 149 6.69 -11.83 9.32
N THR A 150 5.36 -11.88 9.37
CA THR A 150 4.51 -12.31 8.25
C THR A 150 4.68 -11.46 6.99
N ILE A 151 4.71 -10.13 7.13
CA ILE A 151 4.94 -9.23 6.00
C ILE A 151 6.35 -9.44 5.46
N THR A 152 7.37 -9.50 6.33
CA THR A 152 8.77 -9.60 5.91
C THR A 152 9.04 -10.92 5.18
N GLU A 153 8.58 -12.05 5.73
CA GLU A 153 8.67 -13.37 5.11
C GLU A 153 8.03 -13.38 3.73
N LYS A 154 6.82 -12.81 3.62
CA LYS A 154 6.12 -12.75 2.34
C LYS A 154 6.83 -11.90 1.30
N LEU A 155 7.34 -10.74 1.71
CA LEU A 155 8.14 -9.90 0.83
C LEU A 155 9.41 -10.61 0.39
N ASN A 156 10.06 -11.39 1.26
CA ASN A 156 11.22 -12.21 0.90
C ASN A 156 10.90 -13.30 -0.13
N GLU A 157 9.77 -13.99 0.02
CA GLU A 157 9.29 -14.91 -1.00
C GLU A 157 9.08 -14.20 -2.35
N ASP A 158 8.40 -13.05 -2.30
CA ASP A 158 8.11 -12.26 -3.48
C ASP A 158 9.38 -11.63 -4.07
N LEU A 159 10.46 -11.46 -3.31
CA LEU A 159 11.74 -10.93 -3.76
C LEU A 159 12.64 -11.98 -4.43
N LYS A 160 12.32 -13.28 -4.37
CA LYS A 160 13.09 -14.32 -5.06
C LYS A 160 13.26 -13.98 -6.55
N GLY A 161 14.51 -13.94 -7.01
CA GLY A 161 14.88 -13.57 -8.38
C GLY A 161 14.73 -12.09 -8.74
N LYS A 162 14.50 -11.19 -7.77
CA LYS A 162 14.37 -9.74 -7.97
C LYS A 162 15.57 -9.01 -7.35
N LYS A 163 16.07 -7.99 -8.05
CA LYS A 163 17.27 -7.24 -7.65
C LYS A 163 17.08 -6.32 -6.42
N ALA A 164 15.88 -5.80 -6.19
CA ALA A 164 15.61 -4.82 -5.14
C ALA A 164 14.12 -4.74 -4.78
N LEU A 165 13.86 -4.23 -3.59
CA LEU A 165 12.57 -3.69 -3.16
C LEU A 165 12.58 -2.16 -3.31
N VAL A 166 11.63 -1.60 -4.04
CA VAL A 166 11.40 -0.15 -4.13
C VAL A 166 10.33 0.25 -3.13
N ASN A 167 10.71 1.08 -2.16
CA ASN A 167 9.82 1.57 -1.12
C ASN A 167 9.12 2.86 -1.55
N CYS A 168 7.94 2.72 -2.15
CA CYS A 168 7.00 3.82 -2.42
C CYS A 168 5.93 3.94 -1.32
N ALA A 169 6.08 3.27 -0.18
CA ALA A 169 5.18 3.39 0.96
C ALA A 169 5.63 4.53 1.90
N SER A 170 4.70 5.00 2.75
CA SER A 170 5.06 5.87 3.87
C SER A 170 5.79 5.09 4.96
N ASN A 171 6.56 5.79 5.79
CA ASN A 171 7.24 5.21 6.94
C ASN A 171 6.29 4.51 7.92
N GLU A 172 5.06 5.02 8.05
CA GLU A 172 4.01 4.38 8.87
C GLU A 172 3.73 2.95 8.42
N TYR A 173 3.67 2.69 7.11
CA TYR A 173 3.43 1.34 6.63
C TYR A 173 4.71 0.53 6.54
N PHE A 174 5.80 1.13 6.05
CA PHE A 174 7.06 0.41 5.85
C PHE A 174 7.73 -0.04 7.15
N LYS A 175 7.42 0.61 8.29
CA LYS A 175 7.85 0.15 9.63
C LYS A 175 7.31 -1.24 10.02
N SER A 176 6.28 -1.74 9.32
CA SER A 176 5.81 -3.13 9.46
C SER A 176 6.69 -4.16 8.74
N VAL A 177 7.76 -3.72 8.06
CA VAL A 177 8.74 -4.59 7.40
C VAL A 177 10.02 -4.55 8.23
N ASP A 178 10.61 -5.72 8.49
CA ASP A 178 11.94 -5.81 9.08
C ASP A 178 13.02 -5.73 7.99
N THR A 179 13.51 -4.52 7.72
CA THR A 179 14.44 -4.27 6.61
C THR A 179 15.77 -5.03 6.74
N LYS A 180 16.21 -5.32 7.97
CA LYS A 180 17.42 -6.10 8.24
C LYS A 180 17.30 -7.57 7.84
N SER A 181 16.07 -8.07 7.79
CA SER A 181 15.76 -9.46 7.43
C SER A 181 15.32 -9.60 5.97
N LEU A 182 15.37 -8.53 5.18
CA LEU A 182 15.06 -8.59 3.74
C LEU A 182 16.24 -9.14 2.93
N ASN A 183 15.96 -10.04 1.99
CA ASN A 183 16.94 -10.69 1.11
C ASN A 183 17.27 -9.86 -0.15
N ALA A 184 16.99 -8.56 -0.13
CA ALA A 184 17.28 -7.64 -1.22
C ALA A 184 17.47 -6.22 -0.69
N PRO A 185 18.27 -5.37 -1.37
CA PRO A 185 18.41 -3.97 -1.02
C PRO A 185 17.07 -3.24 -1.15
N VAL A 186 16.88 -2.25 -0.29
CA VAL A 186 15.73 -1.34 -0.31
C VAL A 186 16.15 -0.02 -0.94
N ILE A 187 15.45 0.39 -1.99
CA ILE A 187 15.63 1.69 -2.65
C ILE A 187 14.39 2.54 -2.38
N THR A 188 14.57 3.73 -1.83
CA THR A 188 13.48 4.64 -1.47
C THR A 188 13.50 5.86 -2.39
N PRO A 189 12.61 5.95 -3.39
CA PRO A 189 12.45 7.17 -4.17
C PRO A 189 11.85 8.29 -3.31
N VAL A 190 12.52 9.45 -3.31
CA VAL A 190 12.11 10.65 -2.56
C VAL A 190 11.79 11.77 -3.53
N PHE A 191 10.59 12.31 -3.43
CA PHE A 191 10.11 13.38 -4.32
C PHE A 191 10.12 14.70 -3.57
N LYS A 192 10.90 15.67 -4.07
CA LYS A 192 11.02 17.03 -3.54
C LYS A 192 10.60 18.03 -4.59
N GLU A 193 10.06 19.15 -4.14
CA GLU A 193 9.63 20.26 -4.99
C GLU A 193 10.22 21.56 -4.50
N GLU A 194 10.59 22.43 -5.42
CA GLU A 194 11.00 23.78 -5.05
C GLU A 194 9.80 24.61 -4.60
N LYS A 195 9.88 25.11 -3.36
CA LYS A 195 8.92 26.08 -2.83
C LYS A 195 9.67 27.20 -2.11
N ASN A 196 9.58 28.41 -2.65
CA ASN A 196 10.30 29.60 -2.18
C ASN A 196 11.83 29.38 -2.16
N GLY A 197 12.40 28.89 -3.27
CA GLY A 197 13.85 28.66 -3.41
C GLY A 197 14.41 27.51 -2.57
N LYS A 198 13.56 26.68 -1.95
CA LYS A 198 13.98 25.55 -1.13
C LYS A 198 13.25 24.28 -1.54
N LEU A 199 14.01 23.21 -1.75
CA LEU A 199 13.46 21.87 -2.00
C LEU A 199 12.82 21.30 -0.74
N LYS A 200 11.54 20.91 -0.83
CA LYS A 200 10.77 20.31 0.27
C LYS A 200 9.92 19.15 -0.22
N ILE A 201 9.62 18.21 0.66
CA ILE A 201 8.62 17.18 0.39
C ILE A 201 7.24 17.79 0.61
N ILE A 202 6.45 17.92 -0.44
CA ILE A 202 5.05 18.35 -0.35
C ILE A 202 4.18 17.09 -0.29
N SER A 203 3.62 16.81 0.89
CA SER A 203 3.04 15.50 1.23
C SER A 203 2.06 14.92 0.21
N PHE A 204 1.13 15.72 -0.33
CA PHE A 204 0.14 15.26 -1.31
C PHE A 204 0.80 14.87 -2.64
N ASN A 205 1.65 15.76 -3.16
CA ASN A 205 2.38 15.53 -4.40
C ASN A 205 3.36 14.37 -4.30
N ALA A 206 4.07 14.24 -3.17
CA ALA A 206 4.96 13.11 -2.93
C ALA A 206 4.23 11.77 -2.88
N LYS A 207 3.00 11.73 -2.32
CA LYS A 207 2.15 10.54 -2.36
C LYS A 207 1.72 10.20 -3.78
N ARG A 208 1.34 11.21 -4.58
CA ARG A 208 0.99 11.02 -6.00
C ARG A 208 2.19 10.53 -6.80
N ALA A 209 3.35 11.13 -6.62
CA ALA A 209 4.59 10.73 -7.30
C ALA A 209 5.04 9.30 -6.95
N ARG A 210 4.85 8.84 -5.71
CA ARG A 210 5.02 7.42 -5.34
C ARG A 210 4.10 6.49 -6.13
N GLY A 211 2.86 6.90 -6.37
CA GLY A 211 1.92 6.20 -7.24
C GLY A 211 2.40 6.14 -8.69
N MET A 212 2.80 7.30 -9.24
CA MET A 212 3.33 7.41 -10.60
C MET A 212 4.60 6.58 -10.78
N MET A 213 5.48 6.54 -9.80
CA MET A 213 6.68 5.69 -9.80
C MET A 213 6.32 4.20 -9.84
N ALA A 214 5.35 3.77 -9.03
CA ALA A 214 4.86 2.39 -9.07
C ALA A 214 4.24 2.05 -10.45
N LYS A 215 3.47 2.98 -11.04
CA LYS A 215 2.95 2.86 -12.41
C LYS A 215 4.08 2.75 -13.43
N PHE A 216 5.03 3.67 -13.43
CA PHE A 216 6.19 3.69 -14.32
C PHE A 216 6.98 2.37 -14.28
N ILE A 217 7.22 1.82 -13.09
CA ILE A 217 7.87 0.52 -12.90
C ILE A 217 7.09 -0.61 -13.57
N VAL A 218 5.77 -0.61 -13.44
CA VAL A 218 4.90 -1.66 -14.00
C VAL A 218 4.81 -1.54 -15.51
N GLU A 219 4.54 -0.34 -16.03
CA GLU A 219 4.34 -0.09 -17.46
C GLU A 219 5.58 -0.43 -18.27
N ASN A 220 6.75 -0.03 -17.75
CA ASN A 220 8.05 -0.27 -18.39
C ASN A 220 8.69 -1.61 -17.99
N LYS A 221 7.99 -2.42 -17.18
CA LYS A 221 8.45 -3.73 -16.68
C LYS A 221 9.87 -3.68 -16.12
N ILE A 222 10.17 -2.63 -15.34
CA ILE A 222 11.52 -2.35 -14.85
C ILE A 222 11.96 -3.46 -13.88
N LYS A 223 13.12 -4.07 -14.15
CA LYS A 223 13.66 -5.18 -13.36
C LYS A 223 14.81 -4.75 -12.44
N ASP A 224 15.56 -3.73 -12.87
CA ASP A 224 16.72 -3.17 -12.21
C ASP A 224 16.37 -1.85 -11.52
N PRO A 225 16.70 -1.64 -10.23
CA PRO A 225 16.45 -0.37 -9.56
C PRO A 225 17.07 0.83 -10.28
N GLU A 226 18.20 0.70 -10.95
CA GLU A 226 18.82 1.79 -11.70
C GLU A 226 17.90 2.35 -12.80
N GLY A 227 17.02 1.50 -13.36
CA GLY A 227 16.06 1.91 -14.38
C GLY A 227 15.03 2.93 -13.87
N ILE A 228 14.80 3.04 -12.57
CA ILE A 228 13.84 4.03 -12.03
C ILE A 228 14.37 5.46 -12.10
N LYS A 229 15.70 5.66 -12.29
CA LYS A 229 16.31 6.99 -12.47
C LYS A 229 15.82 7.70 -13.74
N ALA A 230 15.29 6.95 -14.71
CA ALA A 230 14.69 7.48 -15.92
C ALA A 230 13.26 8.05 -15.73
N PHE A 231 12.70 7.96 -14.52
CA PHE A 231 11.39 8.52 -14.22
C PHE A 231 11.35 10.03 -14.44
N SER A 232 10.42 10.48 -15.29
CA SER A 232 10.26 11.90 -15.67
C SER A 232 8.82 12.41 -15.62
N GLU A 233 7.89 11.67 -15.01
CA GLU A 233 6.47 12.05 -14.94
C GLU A 233 6.28 13.32 -14.11
N ASP A 234 5.33 14.17 -14.50
CA ASP A 234 4.95 15.39 -13.78
C ASP A 234 6.15 16.33 -13.47
N ASN A 235 7.08 16.38 -14.44
CA ASN A 235 8.33 17.17 -14.46
C ASN A 235 9.39 16.81 -13.42
N TYR A 236 9.21 15.71 -12.67
CA TYR A 236 10.27 15.21 -11.78
C TYR A 236 11.50 14.78 -12.57
N LYS A 237 12.69 15.00 -12.02
CA LYS A 237 13.97 14.55 -12.59
C LYS A 237 14.85 13.98 -11.49
N PHE A 238 15.57 12.90 -11.80
CA PHE A 238 16.54 12.33 -10.88
C PHE A 238 17.66 13.33 -10.56
N ASP A 239 17.94 13.53 -9.28
CA ASP A 239 19.01 14.40 -8.79
C ASP A 239 20.13 13.54 -8.18
N PRO A 240 21.25 13.32 -8.90
CA PRO A 240 22.35 12.51 -8.41
C PRO A 240 23.05 13.14 -7.20
N LYS A 241 23.00 14.46 -7.01
CA LYS A 241 23.65 15.14 -5.87
C LYS A 241 22.89 14.94 -4.56
N LEU A 242 21.59 14.69 -4.65
CA LEU A 242 20.72 14.43 -3.51
C LEU A 242 20.39 12.94 -3.33
N SER A 243 21.07 12.07 -4.07
CA SER A 243 20.83 10.63 -4.07
C SER A 243 22.02 9.87 -3.50
N ASP A 244 21.72 8.71 -2.92
CA ASP A 244 22.69 7.74 -2.42
C ASP A 244 22.29 6.32 -2.85
N GLU A 245 22.99 5.31 -2.33
CA GLU A 245 22.77 3.89 -2.64
C GLU A 245 21.40 3.34 -2.20
N HIS A 246 20.71 4.02 -1.29
CA HIS A 246 19.42 3.61 -0.73
C HIS A 246 18.29 4.61 -1.02
N THR A 247 18.62 5.83 -1.42
CA THR A 247 17.70 6.95 -1.61
C THR A 247 17.89 7.57 -2.97
N PHE A 248 16.89 7.45 -3.84
CA PHE A 248 16.90 8.12 -5.14
C PHE A 248 16.01 9.35 -5.07
N THR A 249 16.62 10.53 -5.04
CA THR A 249 15.89 11.79 -4.97
C THR A 249 15.51 12.26 -6.37
N PHE A 250 14.24 12.64 -6.53
CA PHE A 250 13.69 13.29 -7.71
C PHE A 250 13.21 14.69 -7.33
N THR A 251 13.58 15.69 -8.12
CA THR A 251 13.24 17.10 -7.89
C THR A 251 12.41 17.65 -9.04
N ARG A 252 11.58 18.65 -8.76
CA ARG A 252 10.92 19.49 -9.76
C ARG A 252 10.73 20.91 -9.22
#